data_AF-A0A7S3RK24-F1
#
_entry.id   AF-A0A7S3RK24-F1
#
_cell.length_a   1.000
_cell.length_b   1.000
_cell.length_c   1.000
_cell.angle_alpha   90.00
_cell.angle_beta   90.00
_cell.angle_gamma   90.00
#
_symmetry.space_group_name_H-M   'P 1'
#
loop_
_entity.id
_entity.type
_entity.pdbx_description
1 polymer ?
#
loop_
_entity_poly.entity_id
_entity_poly.type
_entity_poly.pdbx_seq_one_letter_code
_entity_poly.pdbx_strand_id
1 'polypeptide(L)'
;MRLARCATFLAAARPGHAFALPPWSQIRAAAGPPADRLFEARQRLFGGGAPEVIFWRDSAGWCPFCEITWLVLEEMEVPYEVKTVPLRRYMLEGETKDAEYTRLVGPEGV
;
A
#
# COMPACT_ATOMS: atom_id res chain seq x y z
N MET A 1 6.96 -25.04 -33.89
CA MET A 1 7.83 -24.60 -35.00
C MET A 1 7.90 -23.07 -35.01
N ARG A 2 8.90 -22.50 -34.33
CA ARG A 2 9.43 -21.12 -34.50
C ARG A 2 10.77 -21.08 -33.75
N LEU A 3 11.77 -21.68 -34.39
CA LEU A 3 13.19 -21.48 -34.09
C LEU A 3 13.66 -20.21 -34.82
N ALA A 4 14.75 -19.65 -34.33
CA ALA A 4 15.56 -18.57 -34.91
C ALA A 4 15.13 -17.13 -34.58
N ARG A 5 15.69 -16.62 -33.48
CA ARG A 5 16.38 -15.31 -33.44
C ARG A 5 17.32 -15.27 -32.23
N CYS A 6 18.36 -16.08 -32.33
CA CYS A 6 19.62 -15.85 -31.62
C CYS A 6 20.55 -15.10 -32.60
N ALA A 7 21.43 -14.24 -32.06
CA ALA A 7 22.23 -13.22 -32.75
C ALA A 7 21.40 -12.01 -33.22
N THR A 8 21.52 -10.81 -32.62
CA THR A 8 22.77 -10.11 -32.36
C THR A 8 22.49 -9.04 -31.30
N PHE A 9 22.79 -9.32 -30.03
CA PHE A 9 23.01 -8.25 -29.06
C PHE A 9 24.52 -7.98 -29.07
N LEU A 10 24.98 -7.23 -30.08
CA LEU A 10 26.25 -6.54 -29.95
C LEU A 10 26.14 -5.65 -28.72
N ALA A 11 27.01 -5.93 -27.74
CA ALA A 11 27.22 -5.10 -26.57
C ALA A 11 27.71 -3.72 -27.00
N ALA A 12 26.79 -2.82 -27.34
CA ALA A 12 27.03 -1.40 -27.14
C ALA A 12 26.96 -1.22 -25.62
N ALA A 13 28.14 -1.13 -24.98
CA ALA A 13 28.25 -0.65 -23.62
C ALA A 13 27.51 0.69 -23.56
N ARG A 14 26.28 0.68 -23.03
CA ARG A 14 25.53 1.92 -22.80
C ARG A 14 26.42 2.75 -21.87
N PRO A 15 26.66 4.04 -22.18
CA PRO A 15 27.45 4.90 -21.30
C PRO A 15 26.91 4.75 -19.89
N GLY A 16 27.83 4.49 -18.95
CA GLY A 16 27.53 4.20 -17.56
C GLY A 16 26.43 5.13 -17.09
N HIS A 17 25.35 4.55 -16.59
CA HIS A 17 24.19 5.30 -16.14
C HIS A 17 24.62 6.05 -14.87
N ALA A 18 25.27 7.19 -15.03
CA ALA A 18 25.36 8.18 -13.97
C ALA A 18 23.94 8.67 -13.76
N PHE A 19 23.18 7.94 -12.96
CA PHE A 19 21.89 8.40 -12.47
C PHE A 19 22.20 9.54 -11.49
N ALA A 20 22.41 10.73 -12.06
CA ALA A 20 22.59 11.95 -11.29
C ALA A 20 21.21 12.32 -10.74
N LEU A 21 20.86 11.73 -9.61
CA LEU A 21 19.70 12.18 -8.84
C LEU A 21 19.89 13.67 -8.54
N PRO A 22 18.90 14.52 -8.83
CA PRO A 22 18.97 15.92 -8.45
C PRO A 22 19.16 16.03 -6.92
N PRO A 23 19.89 17.05 -6.43
CA PRO A 23 20.00 17.30 -5.00
C PRO A 23 18.62 17.42 -4.35
N TRP A 24 18.51 17.00 -3.09
CA TRP A 24 17.25 17.07 -2.31
C TRP A 24 16.58 18.45 -2.35
N SER A 25 17.35 19.53 -2.46
CA SER A 25 16.84 20.90 -2.58
C SER A 25 16.03 21.11 -3.87
N GLN A 26 16.50 20.58 -5.00
CA GLN A 26 15.80 20.68 -6.28
C GLN A 26 14.55 19.80 -6.31
N ILE A 27 14.63 18.58 -5.76
CA ILE A 27 13.46 17.70 -5.61
C ILE A 27 12.39 18.38 -4.76
N ARG A 28 12.78 18.95 -3.61
CA ARG A 28 11.85 19.66 -2.71
C ARG A 28 11.19 20.86 -3.38
N ALA A 29 11.95 21.63 -4.16
CA ALA A 29 11.40 22.77 -4.90
C ALA A 29 10.38 22.34 -5.97
N ALA A 30 10.57 21.14 -6.55
CA ALA A 30 9.69 20.58 -7.58
C ALA A 30 8.50 19.79 -7.03
N ALA A 31 8.53 19.34 -5.77
CA ALA A 31 7.56 18.40 -5.20
C ALA A 31 6.12 18.94 -5.06
N GLY A 32 5.92 20.25 -5.20
CA GLY A 32 4.61 20.87 -5.01
C GLY A 32 4.13 20.81 -3.56
N PRO A 33 2.85 21.14 -3.30
CA PRO A 33 2.26 20.97 -1.98
C PRO A 33 2.21 19.48 -1.60
N PRO A 34 2.29 19.12 -0.30
CA PRO A 34 2.12 17.75 0.14
C PRO A 34 0.77 17.21 -0.34
N ALA A 35 0.79 16.06 -1.00
CA ALA A 35 -0.43 15.31 -1.29
C ALA A 35 -1.06 14.80 0.03
N ASP A 36 -2.35 14.53 -0.01
CA ASP A 36 -3.04 13.88 1.11
C ASP A 36 -2.35 12.57 1.46
N ARG A 37 -2.11 12.38 2.75
CA ARG A 37 -1.48 11.16 3.23
C ARG A 37 -2.47 10.03 3.06
N LEU A 38 -2.15 9.12 2.16
CA LEU A 38 -2.96 7.93 1.92
C LEU A 38 -3.25 7.15 3.21
N PHE A 39 -2.28 7.12 4.12
CA PHE A 39 -2.44 6.59 5.48
C PHE A 39 -3.59 7.18 6.31
N GLU A 40 -3.92 8.44 6.10
CA GLU A 40 -4.97 9.16 6.82
C GLU A 40 -6.33 9.02 6.13
N ALA A 41 -6.36 8.44 4.91
CA ALA A 41 -7.58 8.21 4.19
C ALA A 41 -8.45 7.18 4.92
N ARG A 42 -9.66 7.59 5.30
CA ARG A 42 -10.68 6.69 5.87
C ARG A 42 -11.47 5.94 4.81
N GLN A 43 -11.40 6.39 3.56
CA GLN A 43 -12.14 5.81 2.45
C GLN A 43 -11.42 6.10 1.13
N ARG A 44 -11.44 5.13 0.22
CA ARG A 44 -10.98 5.27 -1.16
C ARG A 44 -12.05 4.68 -2.08
N LEU A 45 -12.53 5.49 -3.03
CA LEU A 45 -13.68 5.11 -3.87
C LEU A 45 -13.35 4.93 -5.35
N PHE A 46 -12.23 5.46 -5.84
CA PHE A 46 -11.81 5.33 -7.24
C PHE A 46 -12.90 5.72 -8.27
N GLY A 47 -13.71 6.73 -7.95
CA GLY A 47 -14.85 7.16 -8.79
C GLY A 47 -16.16 6.42 -8.54
N GLY A 48 -16.17 5.39 -7.69
CA GLY A 48 -17.37 4.73 -7.18
C GLY A 48 -18.18 5.59 -6.21
N GLY A 49 -19.42 5.18 -5.93
CA GLY A 49 -20.34 5.90 -5.04
C GLY A 49 -20.29 5.45 -3.57
N ALA A 50 -19.76 4.25 -3.29
CA ALA A 50 -19.70 3.67 -1.96
C ALA A 50 -18.56 2.64 -1.86
N PRO A 51 -18.07 2.35 -0.63
CA PRO A 51 -17.15 1.25 -0.41
C PRO A 51 -17.76 -0.11 -0.76
N GLU A 52 -16.98 -0.99 -1.35
CA GLU A 52 -17.36 -2.39 -1.61
C GLU A 52 -16.86 -3.33 -0.52
N VAL A 53 -15.73 -2.98 0.11
CA VAL A 53 -15.11 -3.78 1.17
C VAL A 53 -14.70 -2.94 2.37
N ILE A 54 -14.61 -3.60 3.52
CA ILE A 54 -14.01 -3.04 4.73
C ILE A 54 -12.56 -3.53 4.81
N PHE A 55 -11.62 -2.59 4.73
CA PHE A 55 -10.22 -2.86 4.94
C PHE A 55 -9.87 -2.70 6.43
N TRP A 56 -9.82 -3.82 7.14
CA TRP A 56 -9.35 -3.86 8.52
C TRP A 56 -7.82 -3.82 8.57
N ARG A 57 -7.26 -2.81 9.25
CA ARG A 57 -5.79 -2.68 9.44
C ARG A 57 -5.41 -2.24 10.85
N ASP A 58 -4.13 -2.33 11.17
CA ASP A 58 -3.59 -1.83 12.44
C ASP A 58 -3.71 -0.30 12.53
N SER A 59 -3.45 0.33 13.68
CA SER A 59 -3.51 1.80 13.81
C SER A 59 -2.27 2.53 13.26
N ALA A 60 -1.13 1.85 13.12
CA ALA A 60 0.13 2.41 12.64
C ALA A 60 0.35 2.25 11.13
N GLY A 61 -0.39 1.33 10.47
CA GLY A 61 -0.38 1.13 9.02
C GLY A 61 0.91 0.51 8.49
N TRP A 62 1.71 -0.05 9.40
CA TRP A 62 2.99 -0.68 9.11
C TRP A 62 2.95 -2.19 9.37
N CYS A 63 1.76 -2.73 9.66
CA CYS A 63 1.59 -4.17 9.70
C CYS A 63 1.88 -4.74 8.30
N PRO A 64 2.87 -5.66 8.14
CA PRO A 64 3.26 -6.17 6.84
C PRO A 64 2.12 -6.90 6.12
N PHE A 65 1.17 -7.48 6.87
CA PHE A 65 -0.01 -8.13 6.31
C PHE A 65 -1.03 -7.12 5.76
N CYS A 66 -1.20 -6.00 6.47
CA CYS A 66 -2.10 -4.93 6.04
C CYS A 66 -1.52 -4.21 4.82
N GLU A 67 -0.21 -3.94 4.81
CA GLU A 67 0.46 -3.25 3.70
C GLU A 67 0.28 -3.98 2.36
N ILE A 68 0.47 -5.30 2.33
CA ILE A 68 0.27 -6.09 1.10
C ILE A 68 -1.18 -5.98 0.62
N THR A 69 -2.14 -6.17 1.53
CA THR A 69 -3.57 -6.05 1.19
C THR A 69 -3.90 -4.65 0.67
N TRP A 70 -3.33 -3.61 1.30
CA TRP A 70 -3.55 -2.23 0.91
C TRP A 70 -3.02 -1.93 -0.49
N LEU A 71 -1.79 -2.37 -0.79
CA LEU A 71 -1.20 -2.21 -2.12
C LEU A 71 -2.07 -2.89 -3.20
N VAL A 72 -2.64 -4.06 -2.90
CA VAL A 72 -3.55 -4.75 -3.84
C VAL A 72 -4.86 -3.98 -4.02
N LEU A 73 -5.46 -3.45 -2.95
CA LEU A 73 -6.67 -2.64 -3.05
C LEU A 73 -6.44 -1.36 -3.89
N GLU A 74 -5.28 -0.73 -3.73
CA GLU A 74 -4.88 0.45 -4.49
C GLU A 74 -4.61 0.13 -5.97
N GLU A 75 -3.78 -0.88 -6.25
CA GLU A 75 -3.41 -1.28 -7.62
C GLU A 75 -4.61 -1.72 -8.43
N MET A 76 -5.57 -2.40 -7.78
CA MET A 76 -6.79 -2.90 -8.42
C MET A 76 -7.95 -1.90 -8.34
N GLU A 77 -7.73 -0.72 -7.75
CA GLU A 77 -8.73 0.33 -7.56
C GLU A 77 -10.05 -0.15 -6.91
N VAL A 78 -9.97 -1.10 -5.97
CA VAL A 78 -11.14 -1.65 -5.28
C VAL A 78 -11.66 -0.63 -4.26
N PRO A 79 -12.93 -0.16 -4.33
CA PRO A 79 -13.46 0.81 -3.36
C PRO A 79 -13.52 0.22 -1.94
N TYR A 80 -12.94 0.90 -0.95
CA TYR A 80 -12.91 0.43 0.43
C TYR A 80 -13.05 1.53 1.48
N GLU A 81 -13.56 1.15 2.65
CA GLU A 81 -13.46 1.94 3.88
C GLU A 81 -12.42 1.34 4.82
N VAL A 82 -11.70 2.19 5.55
CA VAL A 82 -10.71 1.76 6.53
C VAL A 82 -11.35 1.67 7.90
N LYS A 83 -11.24 0.50 8.53
CA LYS A 83 -11.49 0.33 9.97
C LYS A 83 -10.21 -0.14 10.65
N THR A 84 -9.86 0.47 11.77
CA THR A 84 -8.65 0.13 12.50
C THR A 84 -8.93 -0.87 13.61
N VAL A 85 -8.11 -1.91 13.71
CA VAL A 85 -8.14 -2.91 14.79
C VAL A 85 -6.74 -3.04 15.38
N PRO A 86 -6.58 -2.97 16.71
CA PRO A 86 -5.27 -3.10 17.32
C PRO A 86 -4.73 -4.52 17.13
N LEU A 87 -3.44 -4.63 16.81
CA LEU A 87 -2.76 -5.92 16.79
C LEU A 87 -2.49 -6.37 18.22
N ARG A 88 -2.66 -7.66 18.52
CA ARG A 88 -2.43 -8.23 19.86
C ARG A 88 -1.10 -7.80 20.48
N ARG A 89 -0.05 -7.67 19.66
CA ARG A 89 1.31 -7.33 20.12
C ARG A 89 1.45 -5.87 20.58
N TYR A 90 0.54 -4.99 20.18
CA TYR A 90 0.56 -3.57 20.48
C TYR A 90 -0.67 -3.12 21.29
N MET A 91 -1.55 -4.06 21.66
CA MET A 91 -2.71 -3.76 22.49
C MET A 91 -2.26 -3.27 23.86
N LEU A 92 -2.92 -2.20 24.34
CA LEU A 92 -2.76 -1.73 25.70
C LEU A 92 -3.59 -2.59 26.66
N GLU A 93 -3.23 -2.57 27.94
CA GLU A 93 -3.99 -3.25 28.99
C GLU A 93 -5.44 -2.75 28.99
N GLY A 94 -6.41 -3.67 28.92
CA GLY A 94 -7.84 -3.35 28.86
C GLY A 94 -8.37 -2.94 27.48
N GLU A 95 -7.53 -2.84 26.46
CA GLU A 95 -7.99 -2.62 25.09
C GLU A 95 -8.70 -3.86 24.54
N THR A 96 -9.76 -3.66 23.76
CA THR A 96 -10.51 -4.74 23.11
C THR A 96 -10.55 -4.53 21.61
N LYS A 97 -10.56 -5.63 20.86
CA LYS A 97 -10.80 -5.56 19.41
C LYS A 97 -12.27 -5.25 19.15
N ASP A 98 -12.53 -4.60 18.02
CA ASP A 98 -13.88 -4.30 17.58
C ASP A 98 -14.76 -5.58 17.54
N ALA A 99 -16.01 -5.46 17.97
CA ALA A 99 -16.92 -6.60 18.09
C ALA A 99 -17.36 -7.14 16.72
N GLU A 100 -17.53 -6.27 15.72
CA GLU A 100 -17.82 -6.67 14.35
C GLU A 100 -16.65 -7.46 13.77
N TYR A 101 -15.43 -6.96 13.95
CA TYR A 101 -14.21 -7.66 13.54
C TYR A 101 -14.14 -9.05 14.19
N THR A 102 -14.26 -9.11 15.52
CA THR A 102 -14.17 -10.36 16.29
C THR A 102 -15.23 -11.38 15.89
N ARG A 103 -16.43 -10.92 15.51
CA ARG A 103 -17.49 -11.80 14.99
C ARG A 103 -17.12 -12.41 13.62
N LEU A 104 -16.43 -11.67 12.76
CA LEU A 104 -16.04 -12.12 11.42
C LEU A 104 -14.86 -13.09 11.45
N VAL A 105 -13.81 -12.79 12.24
CA VAL A 105 -12.58 -13.59 12.28
C VAL A 105 -12.57 -14.67 13.36
N GLY A 106 -13.54 -14.63 14.27
CA GLY A 106 -13.65 -15.53 15.42
C GLY A 106 -12.94 -15.02 16.69
N PRO A 107 -13.12 -15.73 17.82
CA PRO A 107 -12.58 -15.32 19.13
C PRO A 107 -11.05 -15.32 19.17
N GLU A 108 -10.44 -16.15 18.32
CA GLU A 108 -8.99 -16.22 18.12
C GLU A 108 -8.48 -15.03 17.28
N GLY A 109 -9.33 -14.20 16.70
CA GLY A 109 -9.05 -12.82 16.28
C GLY A 109 -7.89 -12.54 15.31
N VAL A 110 -7.09 -13.55 14.93
CA VAL A 110 -5.64 -13.47 14.66
C VAL A 110 -4.88 -12.59 15.65
#